data_AF-A0A1X6ZU90-F1
#
_entry.id   AF-A0A1X6ZU90-F1
#
_cell.length_a   1.000
_cell.length_b   1.000
_cell.length_c   1.000
_cell.angle_alpha   90.00
_cell.angle_beta   90.00
_cell.angle_gamma   90.00
#
_symmetry.space_group_name_H-M   'P 1'
#
loop_
_entity.id
_entity.type
_entity.pdbx_description
1 polymer ?
#
loop_
_entity_poly.entity_id
_entity_poly.type
_entity_poly.pdbx_seq_one_letter_code
_entity_poly.pdbx_strand_id
1 'polypeptide(L)'
;MTCFCPADPNFNFGQFYDVMKDQGFIIYPGKLTNVESFRIGCIGRMDATVMRAVVATAKQAQDQMQVTSAAPRSEAVADAWCRSLDLTI
;
A
#
# COMPACT_ATOMS: atom_id res chain seq x y z
N MET A 1 -8.64 -0.32 3.28
CA MET A 1 -7.73 -1.46 3.58
C MET A 1 -6.31 -0.94 3.76
N THR A 2 -5.53 -1.43 4.74
CA THR A 2 -4.12 -1.03 4.95
C THR A 2 -3.18 -1.88 4.10
N CYS A 3 -2.20 -1.24 3.46
CA CYS A 3 -1.11 -1.84 2.71
C CYS A 3 0.21 -1.26 3.23
N PHE A 4 1.26 -2.05 3.31
CA PHE A 4 2.59 -1.56 3.68
C PHE A 4 3.30 -0.98 2.46
N CYS A 5 4.10 0.07 2.69
CA CYS A 5 4.97 0.59 1.65
C CYS A 5 6.05 -0.45 1.31
N PRO A 6 6.43 -0.58 0.02
CA PRO A 6 7.63 -1.32 -0.36
C PRO A 6 8.87 -0.81 0.36
N ALA A 7 9.79 -1.71 0.71
CA ALA A 7 11.08 -1.35 1.29
C ALA A 7 12.15 -0.97 0.24
N ASP A 8 11.81 -1.10 -1.04
CA ASP A 8 12.70 -0.73 -2.14
C ASP A 8 13.07 0.77 -2.05
N PRO A 9 14.36 1.13 -2.12
CA PRO A 9 14.81 2.52 -1.97
C PRO A 9 14.29 3.46 -3.06
N ASN A 10 13.87 2.93 -4.20
CA ASN A 10 13.27 3.74 -5.26
C ASN A 10 11.80 4.08 -4.99
N PHE A 11 11.17 3.46 -3.98
CA PHE A 11 9.78 3.75 -3.67
C PHE A 11 9.63 5.16 -3.08
N ASN A 12 8.84 5.99 -3.77
CA ASN A 12 8.45 7.31 -3.29
C ASN A 12 6.92 7.40 -3.18
N PHE A 13 6.41 7.61 -1.96
CA PHE A 13 4.97 7.64 -1.75
C PHE A 13 4.26 8.80 -2.48
N GLY A 14 4.92 9.94 -2.64
CA GLY A 14 4.34 11.09 -3.37
C GLY A 14 4.11 10.76 -4.84
N GLN A 15 5.13 10.24 -5.52
CA GLN A 15 5.01 9.81 -6.91
C GLN A 15 4.01 8.67 -7.08
N PHE A 16 4.02 7.70 -6.15
CA PHE A 16 3.04 6.62 -6.14
C PHE A 16 1.60 7.16 -6.01
N TYR A 17 1.39 8.13 -5.11
CA TYR A 17 0.10 8.79 -4.92
C TYR A 17 -0.37 9.51 -6.19
N ASP A 18 0.51 10.24 -6.86
CA ASP A 18 0.15 11.00 -8.07
C ASP A 18 -0.32 10.07 -9.19
N VAL A 19 0.39 8.96 -9.44
CA VAL A 19 -0.02 7.97 -10.45
C VAL A 19 -1.37 7.33 -10.10
N MET A 20 -1.56 6.95 -8.84
CA MET A 20 -2.83 6.35 -8.38
C MET A 20 -3.99 7.34 -8.53
N LYS A 21 -3.78 8.61 -8.14
CA LYS A 21 -4.76 9.69 -8.23
C LYS A 21 -5.14 9.98 -9.69
N ASP A 22 -4.17 10.00 -10.60
CA ASP A 22 -4.42 10.24 -12.03
C ASP A 22 -5.30 9.16 -12.66
N GLN A 23 -5.28 7.93 -12.13
CA GLN A 23 -6.19 6.85 -12.52
C GLN A 23 -7.48 6.80 -11.70
N GLY A 24 -7.75 7.82 -10.86
CA GLY A 24 -8.96 7.93 -10.06
C GLY A 24 -8.94 7.17 -8.73
N PHE A 25 -7.79 6.66 -8.30
CA PHE A 25 -7.64 5.95 -7.03
C PHE A 25 -7.01 6.83 -5.97
N ILE A 26 -7.82 7.24 -4.98
CA ILE A 26 -7.32 8.02 -3.84
C ILE A 26 -6.80 7.07 -2.75
N ILE A 27 -5.52 7.24 -2.41
CA ILE A 27 -4.87 6.56 -1.30
C ILE A 27 -4.44 7.56 -0.23
N TYR A 28 -4.37 7.11 1.02
CA TYR A 28 -4.01 7.96 2.16
C TYR A 28 -2.84 7.34 2.93
N PRO A 29 -1.89 8.13 3.45
CA PRO A 29 -0.85 7.60 4.32
C PRO A 29 -1.49 6.99 5.59
N GLY A 30 -0.99 5.82 5.98
CA GLY A 30 -1.35 5.15 7.21
C GLY A 30 -0.58 5.73 8.40
N LYS A 31 -1.27 6.00 9.50
CA LYS A 31 -0.70 6.62 10.72
C LYS A 31 -0.72 5.72 11.96
N LEU A 32 -1.08 4.44 11.82
CA LEU A 32 -1.35 3.56 12.98
C LEU A 32 -0.20 2.61 13.34
N THR A 33 0.86 2.51 12.54
CA THR A 33 1.95 1.54 12.72
C THR A 33 3.31 2.23 12.68
N ASN A 34 4.31 1.70 13.39
CA ASN A 34 5.73 2.11 13.31
C ASN A 34 6.33 1.92 11.89
N VAL A 35 5.53 1.40 10.98
CA VAL A 35 5.82 1.06 9.61
C VAL A 35 5.06 2.01 8.70
N GLU A 36 5.78 2.53 7.71
CA GLU A 36 5.19 3.24 6.59
C GLU A 36 4.16 2.37 5.86
N SER A 37 2.92 2.84 5.87
CA SER A 37 1.80 2.18 5.25
C SER A 37 0.94 3.21 4.54
N PHE A 38 0.04 2.73 3.71
CA PHE A 38 -1.02 3.53 3.12
C PHE A 38 -2.32 2.75 3.14
N ARG A 39 -3.42 3.45 2.91
CA ARG A 39 -4.74 2.88 2.84
C ARG A 39 -5.35 3.15 1.48
N ILE A 40 -5.93 2.11 0.93
CA ILE A 40 -6.82 2.23 -0.22
C ILE A 40 -8.22 2.46 0.32
N GLY A 41 -8.79 3.63 -0.02
CA GLY A 41 -10.17 3.97 0.28
C GLY A 41 -11.11 3.17 -0.60
N CYS A 42 -12.20 2.68 -0.01
CA CYS A 42 -13.22 1.92 -0.72
C CYS A 42 -14.53 2.71 -0.61
N ILE A 43 -14.78 3.64 -1.52
CA ILE A 43 -16.03 4.42 -1.55
C ILE A 43 -16.81 3.99 -2.78
N GLY A 44 -18.05 3.51 -2.59
CA GLY A 44 -18.89 2.99 -3.66
C GLY A 44 -18.72 1.49 -3.91
N ARG A 45 -19.12 1.03 -5.11
CA ARG A 45 -19.11 -0.40 -5.46
C ARG A 45 -17.68 -0.83 -5.79
N MET A 46 -17.15 -1.71 -4.95
CA MET A 46 -15.91 -2.42 -5.21
C MET A 46 -16.23 -3.82 -5.72
N ASP A 47 -15.75 -4.14 -6.92
CA ASP A 47 -15.80 -5.51 -7.44
C ASP A 47 -14.40 -5.95 -7.90
N ALA A 48 -14.31 -7.18 -8.40
CA ALA A 48 -13.05 -7.74 -8.85
C ALA A 48 -12.41 -6.95 -10.01
N THR A 49 -13.22 -6.27 -10.84
CA THR A 49 -12.71 -5.44 -11.94
C THR A 49 -12.04 -4.19 -11.39
N VAL A 50 -12.68 -3.51 -10.44
CA VAL A 50 -12.08 -2.35 -9.76
C VAL A 50 -10.80 -2.75 -9.04
N MET A 51 -10.80 -3.86 -8.29
CA MET A 51 -9.61 -4.33 -7.58
C MET A 51 -8.44 -4.67 -8.53
N ARG A 52 -8.72 -5.27 -9.70
CA ARG A 52 -7.68 -5.50 -10.72
C ARG A 52 -7.10 -4.19 -11.25
N ALA A 53 -7.93 -3.18 -11.49
CA ALA A 53 -7.47 -1.86 -11.95
C ALA A 53 -6.59 -1.16 -10.91
N VAL A 54 -6.96 -1.26 -9.62
CA VAL A 54 -6.15 -0.75 -8.50
C VAL A 54 -4.76 -1.41 -8.49
N VAL A 55 -4.70 -2.74 -8.57
CA VAL A 55 -3.43 -3.48 -8.55
C VAL A 55 -2.59 -3.19 -9.78
N ALA A 56 -3.20 -3.11 -10.96
CA ALA A 56 -2.51 -2.76 -12.21
C ALA A 56 -1.90 -1.34 -12.15
N THR A 57 -2.64 -0.38 -11.60
CA THR A 57 -2.14 0.99 -11.43
C THR A 57 -1.00 1.05 -10.42
N ALA A 58 -1.10 0.31 -9.32
CA ALA A 58 -0.03 0.23 -8.34
C ALA A 58 1.25 -0.37 -8.96
N LYS A 59 1.12 -1.39 -9.81
CA LYS A 59 2.24 -1.97 -10.57
C LYS A 59 2.84 -0.97 -11.55
N GLN A 60 2.01 -0.22 -12.28
CA GLN A 60 2.48 0.83 -13.19
C GLN A 60 3.30 1.90 -12.44
N ALA A 61 2.80 2.36 -11.29
CA ALA A 61 3.51 3.34 -10.48
C ALA A 61 4.87 2.80 -10.00
N GLN A 62 4.91 1.53 -9.56
CA GLN A 62 6.16 0.84 -9.19
C GLN A 62 7.13 0.75 -10.37
N ASP A 63 6.66 0.42 -11.56
CA ASP A 63 7.50 0.32 -12.76
C ASP A 63 8.11 1.66 -13.17
N GLN A 64 7.32 2.75 -13.09
CA GLN A 64 7.81 4.11 -13.37
C GLN A 64 8.92 4.55 -12.41
N MET A 65 8.82 4.12 -11.15
CA MET A 65 9.84 4.37 -10.13
C MET A 65 10.99 3.34 -10.18
N GLN A 66 10.95 2.32 -11.03
CA GLN A 66 11.93 1.22 -11.03
C GLN A 66 11.98 0.47 -9.69
N VAL A 67 10.84 0.33 -9.02
CA VAL A 67 10.68 -0.51 -7.83
C VAL A 67 10.67 -1.96 -8.27
N THR A 68 11.63 -2.74 -7.78
CA THR A 68 11.85 -4.14 -8.20
C THR A 68 11.15 -5.14 -7.29
N SER A 69 10.84 -4.73 -6.06
CA SER A 69 10.12 -5.53 -5.08
C SER A 69 9.06 -4.71 -4.35
N ALA A 70 7.82 -5.19 -4.36
CA ALA A 70 6.73 -4.62 -3.57
C ALA A 70 6.74 -5.11 -2.10
N ALA A 71 7.72 -5.93 -1.71
CA ALA A 71 7.79 -6.46 -0.36
C ALA A 71 8.04 -5.34 0.67
N PRO A 72 7.27 -5.30 1.76
CA PRO A 72 7.58 -4.42 2.87
C PRO A 72 8.81 -4.90 3.64
N ARG A 73 9.34 -4.06 4.53
CA ARG A 73 10.45 -4.43 5.41
C ARG A 73 10.02 -5.62 6.28
N SER A 74 10.87 -6.63 6.47
CA SER A 74 10.51 -7.83 7.25
C SER A 74 10.04 -7.52 8.68
N GLU A 75 10.72 -6.59 9.35
CA GLU A 75 10.38 -6.08 10.69
C GLU A 75 8.97 -5.50 10.74
N ALA A 76 8.55 -4.86 9.64
CA ALA A 76 7.25 -4.25 9.56
C ALA A 76 6.09 -5.25 9.52
N VAL A 77 6.32 -6.35 8.83
CA VAL A 77 5.36 -7.45 8.77
C VAL A 77 5.27 -8.09 10.15
N ALA A 78 6.41 -8.41 10.77
CA ALA A 78 6.46 -9.02 12.10
C ALA A 78 5.73 -8.19 13.18
N ASP A 79 5.97 -6.88 13.23
CA ASP A 79 5.30 -5.98 14.18
C ASP A 79 3.77 -5.96 14.01
N ALA A 80 3.28 -6.04 12.77
CA ALA A 80 1.84 -6.05 12.48
C ALA A 80 1.16 -7.35 12.91
N TRP A 81 1.84 -8.51 12.77
CA TRP A 81 1.31 -9.81 13.22
C TRP A 81 1.39 -9.98 14.74
N CYS A 82 2.47 -9.52 15.40
CA CYS A 82 2.60 -9.57 16.86
C CYS A 82 1.48 -8.78 17.56
N ARG A 83 1.15 -7.56 17.09
CA ARG A 83 0.05 -6.77 17.68
C ARG A 83 -1.33 -7.32 17.39
N SER A 84 -1.49 -8.14 16.35
CA SER A 84 -2.75 -8.87 16.09
C SER A 84 -2.96 -10.06 17.04
N LEU A 85 -1.89 -10.52 17.71
CA LEU A 85 -1.91 -11.65 18.66
C LEU A 85 -1.93 -11.20 20.13
N ASP A 86 -1.73 -9.91 20.42
CA ASP A 86 -1.98 -9.29 21.73
C ASP A 86 -3.48 -9.01 21.99
N LEU A 87 -4.37 -9.89 21.52
CA LEU A 87 -5.69 -10.03 22.12
C LEU A 87 -5.50 -10.91 23.36
N THR A 88 -5.42 -10.25 24.51
CA THR A 88 -5.42 -10.84 25.85
C THR A 88 -6.40 -12.04 25.92
N ILE A 89 -5.86 -13.22 26.18
CA ILE A 89 -6.55 -14.20 27.04
C ILE A 89 -6.31 -13.74 28.48
#